data_AF-A0A2D8BXV2-F1
#
_entry.id   AF-A0A2D8BXV2-F1
#
_cell.length_a   1.000
_cell.length_b   1.000
_cell.length_c   1.000
_cell.angle_alpha   90.00
_cell.angle_beta   90.00
_cell.angle_gamma   90.00
#
_symmetry.space_group_name_H-M   'P 1'
#
loop_
_entity.id
_entity.type
_entity.pdbx_description
1 polymer ?
#
loop_
_entity_poly.entity_id
_entity_poly.type
_entity_poly.pdbx_seq_one_letter_code
_entity_poly.pdbx_strand_id
1 'polypeptide(L)'
;MRRFVISGLFAVLAACSGRDDASAPSDPVADPDTRVTVEQGELTGFTNSLGARVWHGIPYAAPPVGDLRWRAPRPAHAWTGNLDALTQADRCPQVTNPLDEGRGVEPGLRVGSEDCLYLDIYAPPGGENLPVMVWIHGGSNVWGSTQSYDGSQLAIDQNVVIVMAQYRLGPLAHFSHPALRAEADDPLDRAAAFGILDLIAALRWVETNAAAFGGDPDRVTIFGESAGGHNVAALLASPLAEGLFDRAIIQSGSVASVSRAEAEGRSGEEANPSLEVAERLAGSTATAADLRAASVDAVFAAYERVGPSFMTMPVMIADGVVLPREGLRSAFTSADTFNAVPVITGTNRDEMKLFNALTPDLVNRVFGVFYRPRDRSYYDALSDYQSRVWMVGAVDDVATLMTAGGHADVWAYRFDWDEGGRNLFIDTSFLLGSAHAMEIPFVFRRFELFGQLDQFLFNDRNEASRQQLARTMGEHWGNFAREGNPGRNWPRWGDEGNRMRFDTPADGGPELMRGIETIEGLATRLGDDGRLTRDEECRIAFSLGDRFFGDGASVPELIDCQAG
;
A
#
# COMPACT_ATOMS: atom_id res chain seq x y z
N MET A 1 -4.46 -20.12 58.37
CA MET A 1 -3.09 -19.89 58.88
C MET A 1 -2.23 -19.32 57.76
N ARG A 2 -1.70 -18.12 58.00
CA ARG A 2 -0.54 -17.42 57.38
C ARG A 2 -0.29 -17.55 55.87
N ARG A 3 -0.63 -16.45 55.16
CA ARG A 3 0.06 -15.97 53.94
C ARG A 3 1.53 -15.69 54.26
N PHE A 4 2.45 -16.18 53.45
CA PHE A 4 3.84 -15.70 53.40
C PHE A 4 3.98 -14.77 52.19
N VAL A 5 4.17 -13.50 52.48
CA VAL A 5 4.60 -12.48 51.52
C VAL A 5 6.14 -12.49 51.55
N ILE A 6 6.78 -12.79 50.42
CA ILE A 6 8.21 -12.55 50.23
C ILE A 6 8.30 -11.27 49.41
N SER A 7 8.57 -10.16 50.11
CA SER A 7 8.91 -8.87 49.51
C SER A 7 10.35 -8.91 49.02
N GLY A 8 10.55 -9.09 47.72
CA GLY A 8 11.83 -8.85 47.04
C GLY A 8 11.92 -7.39 46.63
N LEU A 9 12.71 -6.61 47.38
CA LEU A 9 13.02 -5.21 47.12
C LEU A 9 14.05 -5.14 45.98
N PHE A 10 13.63 -4.87 44.75
CA PHE A 10 14.55 -4.45 43.68
C PHE A 10 14.59 -2.93 43.65
N ALA A 11 15.65 -2.36 44.21
CA ALA A 11 16.01 -0.96 44.05
C ALA A 11 16.50 -0.74 42.60
N VAL A 12 15.66 -0.15 41.76
CA VAL A 12 16.10 0.43 40.49
C VAL A 12 16.70 1.79 40.81
N LEU A 13 18.02 1.87 40.73
CA LEU A 13 18.75 3.14 40.74
C LEU A 13 18.33 3.92 39.48
N ALA A 14 17.48 4.93 39.66
CA ALA A 14 17.21 5.94 38.66
C ALA A 14 18.48 6.78 38.47
N ALA A 15 19.26 6.45 37.43
CA ALA A 15 20.25 7.37 36.91
C ALA A 15 19.51 8.44 36.09
N CYS A 16 19.31 9.61 36.68
CA CYS A 16 18.91 10.81 35.95
C CYS A 16 20.09 11.23 35.04
N SER A 17 20.15 10.71 33.82
CA SER A 17 20.82 11.39 32.72
C SER A 17 19.82 12.40 32.16
N GLY A 18 20.11 13.69 32.30
CA GLY A 18 19.32 14.76 31.69
C GLY A 18 19.23 14.50 30.18
N ARG A 19 18.04 14.13 29.73
CA ARG A 19 17.65 14.41 28.35
C ARG A 19 17.43 15.90 28.29
N ASP A 20 18.23 16.58 27.47
CA ASP A 20 17.88 17.90 26.99
C ASP A 20 16.42 17.86 26.55
N ASP A 21 15.60 18.77 27.07
CA ASP A 21 14.25 19.02 26.61
C ASP A 21 14.33 19.34 25.12
N ALA A 22 14.16 18.33 24.27
CA ALA A 22 13.89 18.52 22.87
C ALA A 22 12.56 19.28 22.83
N SER A 23 12.66 20.59 22.61
CA SER A 23 11.52 21.46 22.36
C SER A 23 10.59 20.78 21.36
N ALA A 24 9.29 20.76 21.66
CA ALA A 24 8.29 20.32 20.69
C ALA A 24 8.58 20.98 19.32
N PRO A 25 8.42 20.25 18.20
CA PRO A 25 8.61 20.85 16.88
C PRO A 25 7.78 22.13 16.81
N SER A 26 8.41 23.25 16.48
CA SER A 26 7.68 24.48 16.20
C SER A 26 6.76 24.23 15.02
N ASP A 27 5.51 24.72 15.09
CA ASP A 27 4.58 24.65 13.97
C ASP A 27 5.26 25.19 12.68
N PRO A 28 5.03 24.54 11.53
CA PRO A 28 5.60 25.00 10.26
C PRO A 28 5.16 26.44 10.00
N VAL A 29 6.11 27.27 9.55
CA VAL A 29 5.87 28.68 9.22
C VAL A 29 5.98 28.83 7.72
N ALA A 30 5.01 29.53 7.12
CA ALA A 30 5.01 29.82 5.68
C ALA A 30 6.33 30.48 5.24
N ASP A 31 6.94 29.91 4.21
CA ASP A 31 8.19 30.39 3.62
C ASP A 31 7.89 31.05 2.27
N PRO A 32 8.03 32.39 2.14
CA PRO A 32 7.76 33.12 0.90
C PRO A 32 8.54 32.59 -0.33
N ASP A 33 9.70 31.96 -0.14
CA ASP A 33 10.52 31.39 -1.22
C ASP A 33 9.91 30.09 -1.81
N THR A 34 8.87 29.56 -1.18
CA THR A 34 8.08 28.41 -1.64
C THR A 34 6.75 28.81 -2.29
N ARG A 35 6.50 30.10 -2.49
CA ARG A 35 5.28 30.57 -3.14
C ARG A 35 5.23 30.11 -4.60
N VAL A 36 4.13 29.49 -4.99
CA VAL A 36 3.87 29.03 -6.36
C VAL A 36 2.44 29.37 -6.78
N THR A 37 2.20 29.41 -8.09
CA THR A 37 0.85 29.55 -8.67
C THR A 37 0.47 28.26 -9.36
N VAL A 38 -0.67 27.71 -8.97
CA VAL A 38 -1.33 26.57 -9.62
C VAL A 38 -2.63 27.03 -10.27
N GLU A 39 -3.30 26.18 -11.05
CA GLU A 39 -4.55 26.53 -11.74
C GLU A 39 -5.63 27.08 -10.79
N GLN A 40 -5.71 26.52 -9.58
CA GLN A 40 -6.72 26.89 -8.58
C GLN A 40 -6.38 28.19 -7.80
N GLY A 41 -5.13 28.65 -7.81
CA GLY A 41 -4.71 29.84 -7.08
C GLY A 41 -3.25 29.86 -6.65
N GLU A 42 -2.87 30.89 -5.87
CA GLU A 42 -1.55 30.97 -5.25
C GLU A 42 -1.50 30.17 -3.95
N LEU A 43 -0.40 29.45 -3.72
CA LEU A 43 -0.16 28.76 -2.46
C LEU A 43 1.29 28.93 -2.01
N THR A 44 1.50 28.94 -0.69
CA THR A 44 2.82 29.03 -0.06
C THR A 44 2.99 27.87 0.90
N GLY A 45 4.12 27.18 0.80
CA GLY A 45 4.49 26.06 1.68
C GLY A 45 5.48 26.51 2.74
N PHE A 46 6.34 25.58 3.17
CA PHE A 46 7.42 25.84 4.11
C PHE A 46 8.68 25.05 3.73
N THR A 47 9.83 25.51 4.23
CA THR A 47 11.08 24.73 4.15
C THR A 47 11.27 23.98 5.46
N ASN A 48 11.36 22.66 5.42
CA ASN A 48 11.53 21.84 6.62
C ASN A 48 12.99 21.78 7.11
N SER A 49 13.24 21.09 8.23
CA SER A 49 14.58 21.00 8.83
C SER A 49 15.62 20.25 7.98
N LEU A 50 15.18 19.44 7.00
CA LEU A 50 16.06 18.78 6.03
C LEU A 50 16.41 19.70 4.84
N GLY A 51 15.74 20.85 4.72
CA GLY A 51 15.89 21.77 3.59
C GLY A 51 14.98 21.43 2.40
N ALA A 52 14.04 20.51 2.53
CA ALA A 52 13.04 20.27 1.50
C ALA A 52 11.98 21.37 1.52
N ARG A 53 11.48 21.75 0.35
CA ARG A 53 10.28 22.60 0.20
C ARG A 53 9.05 21.70 0.25
N VAL A 54 8.10 22.04 1.10
CA VAL A 54 6.95 21.20 1.41
C VAL A 54 5.67 22.00 1.30
N TRP A 55 4.66 21.41 0.66
CA TRP A 55 3.31 21.94 0.59
C TRP A 55 2.33 20.84 0.99
N HIS A 56 1.57 21.08 2.03
CA HIS A 56 0.61 20.12 2.56
C HIS A 56 -0.83 20.51 2.28
N GLY A 57 -1.69 19.50 2.10
CA GLY A 57 -3.13 19.68 2.04
C GLY A 57 -3.61 20.51 0.85
N ILE A 58 -3.06 20.27 -0.35
CA ILE A 58 -3.50 20.94 -1.58
C ILE A 58 -4.72 20.19 -2.16
N PRO A 59 -5.89 20.83 -2.33
CA PRO A 59 -7.05 20.16 -2.90
C PRO A 59 -6.86 19.92 -4.40
N TYR A 60 -6.92 18.65 -4.83
CA TYR A 60 -6.86 18.31 -6.25
C TYR A 60 -8.25 18.04 -6.84
N ALA A 61 -9.25 17.78 -5.99
CA ALA A 61 -10.64 17.61 -6.38
C ALA A 61 -11.60 18.27 -5.38
N ALA A 62 -12.84 18.52 -5.80
CA ALA A 62 -13.90 18.98 -4.92
C ALA A 62 -14.29 17.87 -3.92
N PRO A 63 -14.71 18.25 -2.69
CA PRO A 63 -15.06 17.28 -1.66
C PRO A 63 -16.18 16.33 -2.13
N PRO A 64 -15.99 15.00 -2.08
CA PRO A 64 -16.98 14.00 -2.53
C PRO A 64 -18.12 13.79 -1.51
N VAL A 65 -18.69 14.87 -1.00
CA VAL A 65 -19.73 14.88 0.04
C VAL A 65 -21.13 15.02 -0.55
N GLY A 66 -22.15 14.56 0.18
CA GLY A 66 -23.56 14.72 -0.21
C GLY A 66 -23.85 14.13 -1.59
N ASP A 67 -24.32 14.95 -2.53
CA ASP A 67 -24.65 14.52 -3.89
C ASP A 67 -23.45 14.02 -4.70
N LEU A 68 -22.22 14.38 -4.29
CA LEU A 68 -20.97 13.91 -4.90
C LEU A 68 -20.48 12.58 -4.32
N ARG A 69 -21.11 12.07 -3.24
CA ARG A 69 -20.79 10.72 -2.75
C ARG A 69 -21.13 9.67 -3.81
N TRP A 70 -20.17 8.78 -4.06
CA TRP A 70 -20.18 7.79 -5.14
C TRP A 70 -20.45 8.40 -6.52
N ARG A 71 -19.80 9.53 -6.80
CA ARG A 71 -19.61 10.08 -8.15
C ARG A 71 -18.14 10.18 -8.48
N ALA A 72 -17.84 10.38 -9.76
CA ALA A 72 -16.49 10.71 -10.18
C ALA A 72 -16.05 12.04 -9.54
N PRO A 73 -14.77 12.19 -9.16
CA PRO A 73 -14.27 13.43 -8.57
C PRO A 73 -14.53 14.61 -9.52
N ARG A 74 -14.84 15.76 -8.95
CA ARG A 74 -15.04 17.02 -9.69
C ARG A 74 -13.81 17.91 -9.48
N PRO A 75 -13.52 18.86 -10.39
CA PRO A 75 -12.40 19.77 -10.22
C PRO A 75 -12.44 20.49 -8.88
N ALA A 76 -11.28 20.67 -8.24
CA ALA A 76 -11.16 21.47 -7.03
C ALA A 76 -11.63 22.91 -7.27
N HIS A 77 -12.21 23.52 -6.24
CA HIS A 77 -12.60 24.92 -6.29
C HIS A 77 -11.35 25.82 -6.30
N ALA A 78 -11.34 26.81 -7.19
CA ALA A 78 -10.36 27.89 -7.11
C ALA A 78 -10.55 28.68 -5.82
N TRP A 79 -9.46 29.13 -5.20
CA TRP A 79 -9.48 29.99 -4.02
C TRP A 79 -9.01 31.40 -4.36
N THR A 80 -9.33 32.36 -3.48
CA THR A 80 -8.88 33.75 -3.61
C THR A 80 -7.80 34.05 -2.57
N GLY A 81 -6.76 34.78 -2.98
CA GLY A 81 -5.60 35.04 -2.13
C GLY A 81 -4.62 33.87 -2.10
N ASN A 82 -3.82 33.81 -1.03
CA ASN A 82 -2.80 32.78 -0.83
C ASN A 82 -3.32 31.68 0.09
N LEU A 83 -3.18 30.42 -0.31
CA LEU A 83 -3.36 29.26 0.55
C LEU A 83 -2.05 28.93 1.26
N ASP A 84 -2.06 28.93 2.60
CA ASP A 84 -0.92 28.48 3.41
C ASP A 84 -0.96 26.95 3.54
N ALA A 85 -0.20 26.26 2.70
CA ALA A 85 -0.15 24.81 2.57
C ALA A 85 0.78 24.18 3.63
N LEU A 86 0.44 24.36 4.91
CA LEU A 86 1.32 24.04 6.05
C LEU A 86 0.92 22.78 6.81
N THR A 87 -0.32 22.34 6.67
CA THR A 87 -0.89 21.24 7.46
C THR A 87 -1.45 20.18 6.53
N GLN A 88 -1.12 18.91 6.80
CA GLN A 88 -1.68 17.79 6.05
C GLN A 88 -3.20 17.72 6.24
N ALA A 89 -3.91 17.40 5.17
CA ALA A 89 -5.36 17.27 5.22
C ALA A 89 -5.80 16.06 6.06
N ASP A 90 -7.09 16.04 6.42
CA ASP A 90 -7.69 14.92 7.13
C ASP A 90 -7.61 13.62 6.31
N ARG A 91 -7.56 12.51 7.04
CA ARG A 91 -7.63 11.17 6.44
C ARG A 91 -8.99 10.98 5.76
N CYS A 92 -9.05 10.20 4.68
CA CYS A 92 -10.34 9.70 4.19
C CYS A 92 -10.99 8.80 5.25
N PRO A 93 -12.34 8.65 5.25
CA PRO A 93 -13.02 7.94 6.30
C PRO A 93 -12.57 6.49 6.37
N GLN A 94 -12.20 6.05 7.57
CA GLN A 94 -11.63 4.72 7.81
C GLN A 94 -11.76 4.33 9.29
N VAL A 95 -11.45 3.07 9.58
CA VAL A 95 -11.38 2.55 10.95
C VAL A 95 -9.91 2.42 11.35
N THR A 96 -9.55 2.96 12.52
CA THR A 96 -8.20 2.85 13.07
C THR A 96 -7.85 1.39 13.40
N ASN A 97 -6.58 1.03 13.26
CA ASN A 97 -6.12 -0.35 13.39
C ASN A 97 -4.93 -0.47 14.37
N PRO A 98 -4.40 -1.68 14.66
CA PRO A 98 -3.28 -1.84 15.61
C PRO A 98 -2.01 -1.04 15.27
N LEU A 99 -1.77 -0.68 14.01
CA LEU A 99 -0.67 0.20 13.63
C LEU A 99 -0.91 1.66 14.06
N ASP A 100 -2.17 2.08 14.16
CA ASP A 100 -2.55 3.38 14.74
C ASP A 100 -2.33 3.41 16.26
N GLU A 101 -2.51 2.26 16.95
CA GLU A 101 -2.20 2.13 18.39
C GLU A 101 -0.72 2.43 18.64
N GLY A 102 0.14 1.94 17.75
CA GLY A 102 1.58 2.24 17.75
C GLY A 102 1.89 3.73 17.60
N ARG A 103 0.92 4.56 17.20
CA ARG A 103 1.00 6.02 17.10
C ARG A 103 0.15 6.75 18.16
N GLY A 104 -0.37 6.03 19.14
CA GLY A 104 -1.15 6.60 20.25
C GLY A 104 -2.63 6.84 19.94
N VAL A 105 -3.14 6.26 18.86
CA VAL A 105 -4.56 6.34 18.49
C VAL A 105 -5.23 4.99 18.74
N GLU A 106 -6.30 4.97 19.54
CA GLU A 106 -7.01 3.73 19.88
C GLU A 106 -7.55 3.03 18.61
N PRO A 107 -7.33 1.71 18.44
CA PRO A 107 -7.92 0.93 17.34
C PRO A 107 -9.45 0.82 17.41
N GLY A 108 -10.09 0.63 16.26
CA GLY A 108 -11.54 0.44 16.16
C GLY A 108 -12.35 1.74 16.17
N LEU A 109 -11.70 2.90 16.16
CA LEU A 109 -12.34 4.21 16.05
C LEU A 109 -12.58 4.56 14.58
N ARG A 110 -13.73 5.17 14.31
CA ARG A 110 -14.03 5.75 13.00
C ARG A 110 -13.49 7.18 12.97
N VAL A 111 -12.62 7.43 11.99
CA VAL A 111 -11.87 8.69 11.87
C VAL A 111 -11.90 9.18 10.44
N GLY A 112 -11.48 10.44 10.24
CA GLY A 112 -11.37 11.06 8.93
C GLY A 112 -12.61 11.83 8.49
N SER A 113 -12.52 12.42 7.30
CA SER A 113 -13.54 13.24 6.66
C SER A 113 -13.73 12.77 5.23
N GLU A 114 -14.96 12.85 4.69
CA GLU A 114 -15.18 12.63 3.26
C GLU A 114 -14.56 13.74 2.40
N ASP A 115 -14.37 14.93 2.96
CA ASP A 115 -13.53 15.97 2.38
C ASP A 115 -12.05 15.61 2.61
N CYS A 116 -11.53 14.73 1.75
CA CYS A 116 -10.17 14.18 1.89
C CYS A 116 -9.37 14.10 0.59
N LEU A 117 -9.85 14.66 -0.52
CA LEU A 117 -9.17 14.59 -1.83
C LEU A 117 -8.08 15.67 -1.96
N TYR A 118 -7.01 15.48 -1.20
CA TYR A 118 -5.86 16.38 -1.12
C TYR A 118 -4.55 15.65 -1.45
N LEU A 119 -3.53 16.42 -1.80
CA LEU A 119 -2.16 15.94 -1.99
C LEU A 119 -1.15 16.75 -1.19
N ASP A 120 -0.04 16.10 -0.88
CA ASP A 120 1.16 16.70 -0.27
C ASP A 120 2.31 16.64 -1.28
N ILE A 121 3.13 17.69 -1.35
CA ILE A 121 4.27 17.81 -2.28
C ILE A 121 5.55 18.07 -1.50
N TYR A 122 6.61 17.35 -1.87
CA TYR A 122 7.95 17.51 -1.33
C TYR A 122 8.94 17.69 -2.50
N ALA A 123 9.69 18.78 -2.48
CA ALA A 123 10.69 19.09 -3.50
C ALA A 123 12.06 19.37 -2.87
N PRO A 124 13.17 19.04 -3.55
CA PRO A 124 14.51 19.39 -3.08
C PRO A 124 14.73 20.91 -3.09
N PRO A 125 15.73 21.43 -2.36
CA PRO A 125 16.09 22.84 -2.40
C PRO A 125 16.68 23.22 -3.76
N GLY A 126 15.87 23.91 -4.57
CA GLY A 126 16.25 24.28 -5.93
C GLY A 126 16.18 23.10 -6.90
N GLY A 127 15.67 23.34 -8.09
CA GLY A 127 15.45 22.30 -9.09
C GLY A 127 14.36 22.70 -10.07
N GLU A 128 14.56 22.38 -11.33
CA GLU A 128 13.62 22.61 -12.42
C GLU A 128 13.64 21.39 -13.34
N ASN A 129 12.50 21.06 -13.95
CA ASN A 129 12.33 19.90 -14.83
C ASN A 129 12.79 18.57 -14.18
N LEU A 130 12.51 18.41 -12.88
CA LEU A 130 12.83 17.21 -12.14
C LEU A 130 11.78 16.12 -12.41
N PRO A 131 12.15 14.82 -12.43
CA PRO A 131 11.15 13.75 -12.44
C PRO A 131 10.18 13.89 -11.27
N VAL A 132 8.92 13.57 -11.52
CA VAL A 132 7.87 13.55 -10.52
C VAL A 132 7.60 12.10 -10.13
N MET A 133 7.61 11.77 -8.85
CA MET A 133 7.18 10.48 -8.35
C MET A 133 5.91 10.63 -7.51
N VAL A 134 4.84 9.97 -7.92
CA VAL A 134 3.52 10.05 -7.27
C VAL A 134 3.32 8.79 -6.42
N TRP A 135 3.36 8.96 -5.10
CA TRP A 135 3.16 7.91 -4.12
C TRP A 135 1.67 7.63 -3.90
N ILE A 136 1.31 6.35 -3.99
CA ILE A 136 -0.03 5.83 -3.72
C ILE A 136 0.08 4.91 -2.50
N HIS A 137 -0.52 5.33 -1.39
CA HIS A 137 -0.36 4.63 -0.12
C HIS A 137 -1.08 3.27 -0.10
N GLY A 138 -0.60 2.36 0.74
CA GLY A 138 -1.23 1.07 1.01
C GLY A 138 -2.35 1.15 2.05
N GLY A 139 -2.67 0.00 2.67
CA GLY A 139 -3.69 -0.12 3.73
C GLY A 139 -4.95 -0.86 3.29
N SER A 140 -4.79 -1.90 2.47
CA SER A 140 -5.88 -2.77 1.99
C SER A 140 -7.04 -2.04 1.30
N ASN A 141 -6.82 -0.81 0.81
CA ASN A 141 -7.87 0.08 0.32
C ASN A 141 -9.02 0.30 1.33
N VAL A 142 -8.79 0.14 2.63
CA VAL A 142 -9.80 0.43 3.69
C VAL A 142 -9.27 1.36 4.78
N TRP A 143 -7.96 1.54 4.85
CA TRP A 143 -7.27 2.48 5.72
C TRP A 143 -6.01 2.99 5.01
N GLY A 144 -5.31 3.94 5.60
CA GLY A 144 -4.10 4.55 5.06
C GLY A 144 -4.21 6.07 4.92
N SER A 145 -3.07 6.74 4.89
CA SER A 145 -3.00 8.19 4.70
C SER A 145 -1.58 8.66 4.36
N THR A 146 -1.48 9.74 3.58
CA THR A 146 -0.25 10.51 3.33
C THR A 146 0.43 10.98 4.62
N GLN A 147 -0.32 11.16 5.71
CA GLN A 147 0.21 11.47 7.06
C GLN A 147 1.20 10.42 7.60
N SER A 148 1.21 9.21 7.04
CA SER A 148 2.12 8.14 7.46
C SER A 148 3.50 8.22 6.80
N TYR A 149 3.70 9.15 5.86
CA TYR A 149 4.88 9.21 5.01
C TYR A 149 5.45 10.63 4.99
N ASP A 150 6.75 10.76 4.69
CA ASP A 150 7.39 12.04 4.39
C ASP A 150 8.38 11.82 3.24
N GLY A 151 8.15 12.55 2.15
CA GLY A 151 8.92 12.41 0.91
C GLY A 151 10.21 13.23 0.88
N SER A 152 10.48 14.04 1.90
CA SER A 152 11.56 15.03 1.90
C SER A 152 12.92 14.40 1.64
N GLN A 153 13.21 13.29 2.33
CA GLN A 153 14.54 12.70 2.23
C GLN A 153 14.78 12.08 0.87
N LEU A 154 13.79 11.37 0.33
CA LEU A 154 13.81 10.81 -1.03
C LEU A 154 13.90 11.92 -2.10
N ALA A 155 13.12 13.00 -1.94
CA ALA A 155 13.14 14.16 -2.84
C ALA A 155 14.55 14.78 -2.92
N ILE A 156 15.19 14.97 -1.76
CA ILE A 156 16.55 15.51 -1.67
C ILE A 156 17.59 14.55 -2.26
N ASP A 157 17.57 13.29 -1.84
CA ASP A 157 18.61 12.33 -2.23
C ASP A 157 18.60 12.01 -3.71
N GLN A 158 17.40 11.91 -4.29
CA GLN A 158 17.22 11.51 -5.67
C GLN A 158 16.94 12.69 -6.60
N ASN A 159 16.88 13.91 -6.07
CA ASN A 159 16.61 15.12 -6.83
C ASN A 159 15.34 14.97 -7.69
N VAL A 160 14.24 14.64 -7.02
CA VAL A 160 12.91 14.39 -7.60
C VAL A 160 11.85 15.16 -6.84
N VAL A 161 10.72 15.46 -7.48
CA VAL A 161 9.51 15.94 -6.79
C VAL A 161 8.69 14.73 -6.35
N ILE A 162 8.35 14.64 -5.06
CA ILE A 162 7.45 13.63 -4.53
C ILE A 162 6.07 14.24 -4.36
N VAL A 163 5.05 13.59 -4.91
CA VAL A 163 3.64 13.92 -4.69
C VAL A 163 3.00 12.74 -3.96
N MET A 164 2.26 12.99 -2.89
CA MET A 164 1.52 11.96 -2.17
C MET A 164 0.03 12.28 -2.25
N ALA A 165 -0.77 11.38 -2.80
CA ALA A 165 -2.21 11.59 -2.99
C ALA A 165 -3.02 10.79 -1.97
N GLN A 166 -3.95 11.48 -1.30
CA GLN A 166 -5.07 10.82 -0.64
C GLN A 166 -6.07 10.32 -1.71
N TYR A 167 -6.85 9.29 -1.42
CA TYR A 167 -7.94 8.82 -2.28
C TYR A 167 -9.03 8.17 -1.41
N ARG A 168 -10.28 8.13 -1.87
CA ARG A 168 -11.36 7.49 -1.10
C ARG A 168 -10.99 6.04 -0.77
N LEU A 169 -11.52 5.52 0.34
CA LEU A 169 -11.24 4.18 0.83
C LEU A 169 -12.53 3.39 1.09
N GLY A 170 -12.36 2.08 1.19
CA GLY A 170 -13.36 1.11 1.59
C GLY A 170 -14.62 1.22 0.75
N PRO A 171 -15.80 1.20 1.39
CA PRO A 171 -17.07 1.28 0.67
C PRO A 171 -17.36 2.64 0.05
N LEU A 172 -16.60 3.69 0.37
CA LEU A 172 -16.72 4.98 -0.30
C LEU A 172 -15.95 5.00 -1.62
N ALA A 173 -14.95 4.13 -1.79
CA ALA A 173 -14.18 3.96 -3.02
C ALA A 173 -14.63 2.80 -3.89
N HIS A 174 -15.16 1.73 -3.30
CA HIS A 174 -15.49 0.49 -3.99
C HIS A 174 -16.92 0.08 -3.70
N PHE A 175 -17.85 0.57 -4.51
CA PHE A 175 -19.28 0.33 -4.30
C PHE A 175 -20.05 0.38 -5.62
N SER A 176 -20.98 -0.56 -5.80
CA SER A 176 -21.79 -0.65 -7.01
C SER A 176 -23.26 -0.83 -6.68
N HIS A 177 -24.10 0.12 -7.09
CA HIS A 177 -25.56 0.00 -6.97
C HIS A 177 -26.28 0.49 -8.24
N PRO A 178 -27.31 -0.23 -8.74
CA PRO A 178 -28.08 0.20 -9.91
C PRO A 178 -28.68 1.60 -9.81
N ALA A 179 -29.19 1.98 -8.62
CA ALA A 179 -29.79 3.30 -8.42
C ALA A 179 -28.77 4.44 -8.62
N LEU A 180 -27.53 4.28 -8.13
CA LEU A 180 -26.47 5.28 -8.32
C LEU A 180 -26.12 5.44 -9.80
N ARG A 181 -26.05 4.32 -10.54
CA ARG A 181 -25.78 4.35 -12.00
C ARG A 181 -26.91 4.96 -12.81
N ALA A 182 -28.16 4.79 -12.39
CA ALA A 182 -29.33 5.30 -13.09
C ALA A 182 -29.43 6.84 -13.02
N GLU A 183 -28.87 7.45 -11.97
CA GLU A 183 -28.82 8.90 -11.75
C GLU A 183 -27.47 9.53 -12.11
N ALA A 184 -26.65 8.83 -12.89
CA ALA A 184 -25.37 9.35 -13.36
C ALA A 184 -25.57 10.57 -14.28
N ASP A 185 -24.96 11.70 -13.92
CA ASP A 185 -24.98 12.92 -14.75
C ASP A 185 -23.82 12.94 -15.75
N ASP A 186 -22.68 12.37 -15.35
CA ASP A 186 -21.51 12.12 -16.19
C ASP A 186 -21.35 10.60 -16.43
N PRO A 187 -20.92 10.13 -17.61
CA PRO A 187 -20.62 8.72 -17.84
C PRO A 187 -19.72 8.08 -16.77
N LEU A 188 -18.76 8.82 -16.22
CA LEU A 188 -17.85 8.38 -15.16
C LEU A 188 -18.56 8.19 -13.81
N ASP A 189 -19.71 8.82 -13.58
CA ASP A 189 -20.50 8.60 -12.35
C ASP A 189 -21.11 7.20 -12.29
N ARG A 190 -21.06 6.44 -13.41
CA ARG A 190 -21.48 5.03 -13.45
C ARG A 190 -20.40 4.07 -12.94
N ALA A 191 -19.22 4.57 -12.59
CA ALA A 191 -18.12 3.78 -12.07
C ALA A 191 -18.47 3.03 -10.77
N ALA A 192 -17.61 2.09 -10.39
CA ALA A 192 -17.59 1.46 -9.07
C ALA A 192 -16.20 1.48 -8.42
N ALA A 193 -15.16 1.88 -9.17
CA ALA A 193 -13.80 2.06 -8.68
C ALA A 193 -13.49 3.56 -8.48
N PHE A 194 -14.21 4.21 -7.56
CA PHE A 194 -14.11 5.65 -7.31
C PHE A 194 -12.73 6.07 -6.77
N GLY A 195 -12.08 5.22 -5.97
CA GLY A 195 -10.70 5.49 -5.49
C GLY A 195 -9.69 5.58 -6.64
N ILE A 196 -9.87 4.79 -7.71
CA ILE A 196 -9.02 4.88 -8.91
C ILE A 196 -9.31 6.16 -9.69
N LEU A 197 -10.58 6.58 -9.78
CA LEU A 197 -10.91 7.88 -10.38
C LEU A 197 -10.32 9.05 -9.59
N ASP A 198 -10.27 8.96 -8.26
CA ASP A 198 -9.61 9.95 -7.42
C ASP A 198 -8.11 10.06 -7.75
N LEU A 199 -7.43 8.93 -7.92
CA LEU A 199 -6.02 8.90 -8.31
C LEU A 199 -5.81 9.43 -9.74
N ILE A 200 -6.71 9.13 -10.68
CA ILE A 200 -6.68 9.71 -12.04
C ILE A 200 -6.84 11.24 -11.98
N ALA A 201 -7.73 11.75 -11.11
CA ALA A 201 -7.87 13.19 -10.92
C ALA A 201 -6.63 13.84 -10.29
N ALA A 202 -5.98 13.17 -9.33
CA ALA A 202 -4.71 13.61 -8.78
C ALA A 202 -3.61 13.65 -9.86
N LEU A 203 -3.53 12.64 -10.73
CA LEU A 203 -2.56 12.61 -11.82
C LEU A 203 -2.79 13.71 -12.86
N ARG A 204 -4.05 14.00 -13.23
CA ARG A 204 -4.38 15.17 -14.07
C ARG A 204 -3.99 16.49 -13.43
N TRP A 205 -4.17 16.59 -12.11
CA TRP A 205 -3.70 17.76 -11.37
C TRP A 205 -2.17 17.89 -11.45
N VAL A 206 -1.44 16.77 -11.30
CA VAL A 206 0.03 16.73 -11.43
C VAL A 206 0.47 17.14 -12.84
N GLU A 207 -0.13 16.57 -13.89
CA GLU A 207 0.13 16.94 -15.30
C GLU A 207 0.02 18.46 -15.52
N THR A 208 -0.98 19.09 -14.90
CA THR A 208 -1.24 20.52 -15.08
C THR A 208 -0.34 21.41 -14.22
N ASN A 209 0.06 20.96 -13.02
CA ASN A 209 0.61 21.85 -11.99
C ASN A 209 2.04 21.51 -11.52
N ALA A 210 2.59 20.32 -11.85
CA ALA A 210 3.89 19.88 -11.34
C ALA A 210 5.04 20.83 -11.65
N ALA A 211 5.00 21.49 -12.81
CA ALA A 211 6.00 22.48 -13.23
C ALA A 211 6.15 23.65 -12.23
N ALA A 212 5.08 24.05 -11.55
CA ALA A 212 5.12 25.09 -10.54
C ALA A 212 6.00 24.71 -9.34
N PHE A 213 6.16 23.41 -9.08
CA PHE A 213 6.95 22.86 -7.98
C PHE A 213 8.36 22.42 -8.43
N GLY A 214 8.75 22.73 -9.66
CA GLY A 214 10.03 22.31 -10.26
C GLY A 214 10.01 20.92 -10.88
N GLY A 215 8.85 20.26 -10.93
CA GLY A 215 8.65 18.95 -11.55
C GLY A 215 8.46 19.03 -13.07
N ASP A 216 8.68 17.92 -13.76
CA ASP A 216 8.45 17.71 -15.17
C ASP A 216 7.21 16.82 -15.37
N PRO A 217 6.09 17.36 -15.89
CA PRO A 217 4.87 16.58 -16.10
C PRO A 217 5.02 15.49 -17.18
N ASP A 218 6.07 15.55 -18.02
CA ASP A 218 6.39 14.52 -19.03
C ASP A 218 7.35 13.44 -18.48
N ARG A 219 7.62 13.45 -17.17
CA ARG A 219 8.47 12.46 -16.48
C ARG A 219 7.87 12.05 -15.14
N VAL A 220 6.66 11.52 -15.19
CA VAL A 220 5.89 11.07 -14.02
C VAL A 220 6.07 9.56 -13.80
N THR A 221 6.41 9.18 -12.57
CA THR A 221 6.47 7.79 -12.11
C THR A 221 5.44 7.56 -11.03
N ILE A 222 4.47 6.67 -11.25
CA ILE A 222 3.57 6.23 -10.17
C ILE A 222 4.19 5.08 -9.40
N PHE A 223 4.11 5.11 -8.08
CA PHE A 223 4.60 4.02 -7.24
C PHE A 223 3.76 3.86 -5.98
N GLY A 224 3.58 2.62 -5.54
CA GLY A 224 2.74 2.32 -4.39
C GLY A 224 2.99 0.93 -3.85
N GLU A 225 2.61 0.74 -2.58
CA GLU A 225 2.82 -0.50 -1.84
C GLU A 225 1.51 -1.16 -1.44
N SER A 226 1.46 -2.49 -1.46
CA SER A 226 0.30 -3.29 -1.08
C SER A 226 -0.92 -2.92 -1.93
N ALA A 227 -2.00 -2.45 -1.29
CA ALA A 227 -3.15 -1.87 -1.97
C ALA A 227 -2.80 -0.69 -2.88
N GLY A 228 -1.79 0.11 -2.54
CA GLY A 228 -1.25 1.15 -3.42
C GLY A 228 -0.57 0.57 -4.66
N GLY A 229 0.15 -0.54 -4.53
CA GLY A 229 0.69 -1.29 -5.67
C GLY A 229 -0.41 -1.89 -6.55
N HIS A 230 -1.49 -2.40 -5.94
CA HIS A 230 -2.69 -2.82 -6.66
C HIS A 230 -3.34 -1.63 -7.40
N ASN A 231 -3.39 -0.45 -6.78
CA ASN A 231 -3.89 0.77 -7.43
C ASN A 231 -2.99 1.20 -8.60
N VAL A 232 -1.66 1.05 -8.50
CA VAL A 232 -0.73 1.24 -9.64
C VAL A 232 -1.06 0.28 -10.78
N ALA A 233 -1.30 -1.01 -10.49
CA ALA A 233 -1.72 -1.97 -11.50
C ALA A 233 -3.07 -1.59 -12.14
N ALA A 234 -4.03 -1.11 -11.33
CA ALA A 234 -5.32 -0.63 -11.82
C ALA A 234 -5.17 0.61 -12.74
N LEU A 235 -4.25 1.52 -12.43
CA LEU A 235 -3.92 2.68 -13.28
C LEU A 235 -3.23 2.25 -14.58
N LEU A 236 -2.33 1.25 -14.54
CA LEU A 236 -1.76 0.64 -15.75
C LEU A 236 -2.86 0.09 -16.66
N ALA A 237 -3.84 -0.61 -16.11
CA ALA A 237 -4.93 -1.21 -16.91
C ALA A 237 -6.05 -0.22 -17.30
N SER A 238 -6.13 0.96 -16.68
CA SER A 238 -7.22 1.89 -16.93
C SER A 238 -6.97 2.71 -18.21
N PRO A 239 -7.86 2.67 -19.21
CA PRO A 239 -7.75 3.54 -20.39
C PRO A 239 -7.94 5.02 -20.03
N LEU A 240 -8.53 5.34 -18.89
CA LEU A 240 -8.72 6.73 -18.44
C LEU A 240 -7.43 7.37 -17.90
N ALA A 241 -6.40 6.56 -17.65
CA ALA A 241 -5.09 6.99 -17.17
C ALA A 241 -4.02 7.07 -18.28
N GLU A 242 -4.41 6.84 -19.54
CA GLU A 242 -3.53 6.93 -20.69
C GLU A 242 -2.87 8.32 -20.77
N GLY A 243 -1.54 8.33 -20.89
CA GLY A 243 -0.73 9.55 -20.98
C GLY A 243 -0.50 10.30 -19.67
N LEU A 244 -1.02 9.83 -18.53
CA LEU A 244 -0.88 10.53 -17.24
C LEU A 244 0.39 10.17 -16.44
N PHE A 245 1.14 9.16 -16.91
CA PHE A 245 2.39 8.75 -16.31
C PHE A 245 3.27 8.02 -17.33
N ASP A 246 4.57 8.03 -17.08
CA ASP A 246 5.59 7.49 -17.98
C ASP A 246 6.22 6.21 -17.49
N ARG A 247 6.02 5.87 -16.20
CA ARG A 247 6.67 4.75 -15.50
C ARG A 247 5.83 4.30 -14.31
N ALA A 248 5.94 3.02 -13.94
CA ALA A 248 5.22 2.45 -12.80
C ALA A 248 6.07 1.54 -11.92
N ILE A 249 5.87 1.60 -10.60
CA ILE A 249 6.47 0.68 -9.63
C ILE A 249 5.36 0.06 -8.77
N ILE A 250 5.20 -1.27 -8.86
CA ILE A 250 4.25 -2.06 -8.11
C ILE A 250 4.99 -2.76 -6.96
N GLN A 251 4.81 -2.28 -5.73
CA GLN A 251 5.43 -2.92 -4.57
C GLN A 251 4.40 -3.80 -3.86
N SER A 252 4.61 -5.11 -3.84
CA SER A 252 3.75 -6.09 -3.17
C SER A 252 2.26 -6.01 -3.56
N GLY A 253 1.96 -5.49 -4.76
CA GLY A 253 0.60 -5.26 -5.25
C GLY A 253 0.03 -6.45 -6.04
N SER A 254 -1.28 -6.62 -6.01
CA SER A 254 -1.99 -7.65 -6.79
C SER A 254 -2.64 -7.10 -8.05
N VAL A 255 -3.00 -8.01 -8.96
CA VAL A 255 -3.75 -7.73 -10.21
C VAL A 255 -5.14 -8.35 -10.20
N ALA A 256 -5.65 -8.68 -9.01
CA ALA A 256 -6.93 -9.37 -8.84
C ALA A 256 -8.11 -8.40 -8.94
N SER A 257 -9.17 -8.80 -9.64
CA SER A 257 -10.39 -8.01 -9.74
C SER A 257 -11.61 -8.92 -9.77
N VAL A 258 -12.75 -8.41 -9.30
CA VAL A 258 -14.05 -9.06 -9.46
C VAL A 258 -14.91 -8.33 -10.47
N SER A 259 -15.82 -9.05 -11.11
CA SER A 259 -16.82 -8.43 -11.97
C SER A 259 -17.79 -7.57 -11.14
N ARG A 260 -18.45 -6.64 -11.81
CA ARG A 260 -19.54 -5.88 -11.18
C ARG A 260 -20.68 -6.77 -10.66
N ALA A 261 -20.91 -7.94 -11.27
CA ALA A 261 -21.97 -8.85 -10.85
C ALA A 261 -21.61 -9.54 -9.52
N GLU A 262 -20.35 -9.96 -9.36
CA GLU A 262 -19.83 -10.49 -8.09
C GLU A 262 -19.84 -9.41 -7.00
N ALA A 263 -19.40 -8.20 -7.31
CA ALA A 263 -19.49 -7.04 -6.41
C ALA A 263 -20.93 -6.70 -5.99
N GLU A 264 -21.93 -7.10 -6.77
CA GLU A 264 -23.33 -6.91 -6.44
C GLU A 264 -23.97 -8.13 -5.76
N GLY A 265 -23.20 -9.17 -5.43
CA GLY A 265 -23.71 -10.41 -4.86
C GLY A 265 -24.63 -11.20 -5.81
N ARG A 266 -24.42 -11.05 -7.12
CA ARG A 266 -25.27 -11.68 -8.16
C ARG A 266 -24.64 -12.91 -8.81
N SER A 267 -23.38 -13.19 -8.53
CA SER A 267 -22.62 -14.32 -9.06
C SER A 267 -21.38 -14.58 -8.20
N GLY A 268 -20.79 -15.77 -8.30
CA GLY A 268 -19.52 -16.11 -7.66
C GLY A 268 -19.57 -16.15 -6.13
N GLU A 269 -18.39 -16.17 -5.52
CA GLU A 269 -18.24 -15.88 -4.09
C GLU A 269 -18.36 -14.36 -3.88
N GLU A 270 -19.16 -13.94 -2.89
CA GLU A 270 -19.44 -12.51 -2.68
C GLU A 270 -18.20 -11.74 -2.22
N ALA A 271 -17.49 -11.12 -3.15
CA ALA A 271 -16.51 -10.07 -2.88
C ALA A 271 -17.18 -8.71 -3.00
N ASN A 272 -17.02 -7.81 -2.03
CA ASN A 272 -17.59 -6.44 -2.01
C ASN A 272 -19.14 -6.33 -2.03
N PRO A 273 -19.88 -7.03 -1.15
CA PRO A 273 -21.33 -7.28 -1.23
C PRO A 273 -22.22 -6.01 -1.24
N SER A 274 -22.25 -5.31 -2.38
CA SER A 274 -22.73 -3.93 -2.46
C SER A 274 -24.24 -3.85 -2.33
N LEU A 275 -24.98 -4.82 -2.87
CA LEU A 275 -26.45 -4.85 -2.77
C LEU A 275 -26.91 -5.21 -1.35
N GLU A 276 -26.25 -6.17 -0.71
CA GLU A 276 -26.58 -6.54 0.67
C GLU A 276 -26.30 -5.35 1.60
N VAL A 277 -25.20 -4.64 1.40
CA VAL A 277 -24.91 -3.42 2.14
C VAL A 277 -25.95 -2.33 1.86
N ALA A 278 -26.32 -2.10 0.60
CA ALA A 278 -27.37 -1.14 0.25
C ALA A 278 -28.70 -1.46 0.95
N GLU A 279 -29.08 -2.74 0.99
CA GLU A 279 -30.29 -3.20 1.68
C GLU A 279 -30.22 -2.94 3.19
N ARG A 280 -29.06 -3.17 3.81
CA ARG A 280 -28.85 -2.87 5.24
C ARG A 280 -28.87 -1.37 5.54
N LEU A 281 -28.42 -0.54 4.60
CA LEU A 281 -28.37 0.92 4.75
C LEU A 281 -29.74 1.57 4.62
N ALA A 282 -30.50 1.19 3.60
CA ALA A 282 -31.70 1.91 3.17
C ALA A 282 -32.87 1.01 2.72
N GLY A 283 -32.76 -0.31 2.89
CA GLY A 283 -33.77 -1.28 2.47
C GLY A 283 -33.65 -1.72 1.01
N SER A 284 -34.41 -2.74 0.63
CA SER A 284 -34.32 -3.38 -0.70
C SER A 284 -34.77 -2.49 -1.87
N THR A 285 -35.40 -1.35 -1.59
CA THR A 285 -35.82 -0.34 -2.57
C THR A 285 -35.01 0.95 -2.48
N ALA A 286 -33.79 0.89 -1.93
CA ALA A 286 -32.94 2.06 -1.73
C ALA A 286 -32.74 2.85 -3.04
N THR A 287 -33.09 4.14 -2.99
CA THR A 287 -32.75 5.09 -4.04
C THR A 287 -31.32 5.59 -3.88
N ALA A 288 -30.75 6.24 -4.90
CA ALA A 288 -29.44 6.86 -4.77
C ALA A 288 -29.45 7.97 -3.70
N ALA A 289 -30.55 8.71 -3.57
CA ALA A 289 -30.73 9.71 -2.52
C ALA A 289 -30.69 9.08 -1.12
N ASP A 290 -31.38 7.95 -0.91
CA ASP A 290 -31.35 7.25 0.39
C ASP A 290 -29.93 6.78 0.75
N LEU A 291 -29.21 6.22 -0.23
CA LEU A 291 -27.85 5.76 -0.03
C LEU A 291 -26.91 6.93 0.29
N ARG A 292 -26.99 8.06 -0.44
CA ARG A 292 -26.15 9.24 -0.21
C ARG A 292 -26.48 9.96 1.11
N ALA A 293 -27.73 9.85 1.58
CA ALA A 293 -28.16 10.43 2.85
C ALA A 293 -27.67 9.65 4.08
N ALA A 294 -27.21 8.39 3.92
CA ALA A 294 -26.67 7.61 5.02
C ALA A 294 -25.48 8.31 5.69
N SER A 295 -25.33 8.18 7.00
CA SER A 295 -24.09 8.65 7.64
C SER A 295 -22.92 7.74 7.24
N VAL A 296 -21.70 8.28 7.23
CA VAL A 296 -20.49 7.47 7.06
C VAL A 296 -20.47 6.32 8.08
N ASP A 297 -20.89 6.59 9.31
CA ASP A 297 -21.04 5.56 10.33
C ASP A 297 -21.99 4.42 9.94
N ALA A 298 -23.14 4.74 9.34
CA ALA A 298 -24.05 3.71 8.87
C ALA A 298 -23.40 2.86 7.77
N VAL A 299 -22.67 3.49 6.84
CA VAL A 299 -21.93 2.81 5.75
C VAL A 299 -20.94 1.79 6.31
N PHE A 300 -20.06 2.18 7.23
CA PHE A 300 -19.10 1.26 7.84
C PHE A 300 -19.78 0.15 8.65
N ALA A 301 -20.83 0.48 9.41
CA ALA A 301 -21.57 -0.50 10.21
C ALA A 301 -22.27 -1.57 9.36
N ALA A 302 -22.71 -1.20 8.14
CA ALA A 302 -23.36 -2.13 7.23
C ALA A 302 -22.37 -3.16 6.66
N TYR A 303 -21.11 -2.77 6.45
CA TYR A 303 -20.03 -3.66 5.99
C TYR A 303 -19.49 -4.58 7.09
N GLU A 304 -19.35 -4.11 8.34
CA GLU A 304 -18.87 -4.92 9.48
C GLU A 304 -19.69 -6.20 9.72
N ARG A 305 -20.98 -6.20 9.37
CA ARG A 305 -21.87 -7.35 9.59
C ARG A 305 -21.88 -8.36 8.44
N VAL A 306 -21.13 -8.14 7.35
CA VAL A 306 -21.09 -9.05 6.19
C VAL A 306 -19.97 -10.10 6.31
N GLY A 307 -19.10 -10.03 7.32
CA GLY A 307 -18.05 -11.04 7.48
C GLY A 307 -17.37 -11.02 8.84
N PRO A 308 -16.67 -12.11 9.21
CA PRO A 308 -16.01 -12.26 10.51
C PRO A 308 -14.69 -11.46 10.65
N SER A 309 -14.22 -10.81 9.59
CA SER A 309 -13.00 -9.99 9.61
C SER A 309 -13.35 -8.51 9.56
N PHE A 310 -12.59 -7.67 10.27
CA PHE A 310 -12.61 -6.21 10.10
C PHE A 310 -12.32 -5.90 8.63
N MET A 311 -13.38 -5.64 7.87
CA MET A 311 -13.43 -5.35 6.43
C MET A 311 -12.63 -6.33 5.55
N THR A 312 -13.35 -7.23 4.87
CA THR A 312 -12.81 -7.91 3.68
C THR A 312 -12.24 -6.84 2.75
N MET A 313 -10.95 -6.96 2.39
CA MET A 313 -10.29 -6.02 1.46
C MET A 313 -11.19 -5.84 0.25
N PRO A 314 -11.67 -4.62 -0.06
CA PRO A 314 -12.47 -4.42 -1.24
C PRO A 314 -11.59 -4.75 -2.45
N VAL A 315 -11.99 -5.76 -3.21
CA VAL A 315 -11.29 -6.16 -4.44
C VAL A 315 -11.60 -5.14 -5.53
N MET A 316 -10.69 -4.91 -6.49
CA MET A 316 -10.98 -4.03 -7.62
C MET A 316 -12.22 -4.50 -8.38
N ILE A 317 -13.12 -3.56 -8.73
CA ILE A 317 -14.33 -3.88 -9.49
C ILE A 317 -14.06 -3.60 -10.97
N ALA A 318 -14.01 -4.66 -11.78
CA ALA A 318 -13.92 -4.64 -13.23
C ALA A 318 -15.24 -4.09 -13.83
N ASP A 319 -15.37 -2.78 -13.78
CA ASP A 319 -16.66 -2.09 -13.84
C ASP A 319 -17.07 -1.70 -15.26
N GLY A 320 -16.15 -1.84 -16.22
CA GLY A 320 -16.30 -1.50 -17.63
C GLY A 320 -16.38 0.00 -17.92
N VAL A 321 -16.02 0.84 -16.94
CA VAL A 321 -16.00 2.31 -17.03
C VAL A 321 -14.57 2.81 -16.76
N VAL A 322 -14.04 2.46 -15.58
CA VAL A 322 -12.70 2.80 -15.13
C VAL A 322 -11.73 1.67 -15.42
N LEU A 323 -12.16 0.44 -15.16
CA LEU A 323 -11.35 -0.77 -15.36
C LEU A 323 -11.95 -1.65 -16.48
N PRO A 324 -11.12 -2.40 -17.23
CA PRO A 324 -11.59 -3.33 -18.26
C PRO A 324 -12.61 -4.33 -17.70
N ARG A 325 -13.64 -4.64 -18.47
CA ARG A 325 -14.73 -5.54 -18.04
C ARG A 325 -14.25 -6.97 -17.86
N GLU A 326 -13.24 -7.35 -18.64
CA GLU A 326 -12.60 -8.65 -18.71
C GLU A 326 -11.71 -8.92 -17.48
N GLY A 327 -11.57 -7.95 -16.57
CA GLY A 327 -10.75 -8.05 -15.37
C GLY A 327 -9.42 -7.32 -15.47
N LEU A 328 -8.82 -7.04 -14.32
CA LEU A 328 -7.55 -6.35 -14.21
C LEU A 328 -6.39 -7.20 -14.76
N ARG A 329 -6.31 -8.47 -14.37
CA ARG A 329 -5.25 -9.40 -14.84
C ARG A 329 -5.24 -9.56 -16.35
N SER A 330 -6.40 -9.61 -17.01
CA SER A 330 -6.49 -9.84 -18.46
C SER A 330 -5.93 -8.67 -19.27
N ALA A 331 -5.93 -7.45 -18.73
CA ALA A 331 -5.34 -6.27 -19.37
C ALA A 331 -3.83 -6.42 -19.63
N PHE A 332 -3.13 -7.23 -18.83
CA PHE A 332 -1.68 -7.44 -18.95
C PHE A 332 -1.29 -8.53 -19.96
N THR A 333 -2.26 -9.13 -20.67
CA THR A 333 -1.99 -10.18 -21.67
C THR A 333 -1.51 -9.66 -23.02
N SER A 334 -1.62 -8.35 -23.25
CA SER A 334 -1.13 -7.67 -24.47
C SER A 334 -0.65 -6.26 -24.13
N ALA A 335 0.45 -5.81 -24.73
CA ALA A 335 0.92 -4.44 -24.61
C ALA A 335 -0.06 -3.40 -25.19
N ASP A 336 -1.05 -3.82 -25.99
CA ASP A 336 -2.08 -2.94 -26.56
C ASP A 336 -3.28 -2.72 -25.63
N THR A 337 -3.37 -3.46 -24.51
CA THR A 337 -4.56 -3.47 -23.63
C THR A 337 -4.34 -2.78 -22.29
N PHE A 338 -3.17 -2.20 -22.06
CA PHE A 338 -2.83 -1.41 -20.89
C PHE A 338 -1.83 -0.29 -21.25
N ASN A 339 -1.60 0.64 -20.33
CA ASN A 339 -0.60 1.69 -20.45
C ASN A 339 0.81 1.08 -20.36
N ALA A 340 1.37 0.66 -21.50
CA ALA A 340 2.62 -0.11 -21.60
C ALA A 340 3.90 0.71 -21.39
N VAL A 341 3.97 1.44 -20.29
CA VAL A 341 5.15 2.16 -19.80
C VAL A 341 6.15 1.21 -19.11
N PRO A 342 7.44 1.56 -18.95
CA PRO A 342 8.35 0.79 -18.10
C PRO A 342 7.80 0.47 -16.71
N VAL A 343 7.96 -0.78 -16.24
CA VAL A 343 7.43 -1.28 -14.96
C VAL A 343 8.52 -1.92 -14.09
N ILE A 344 8.55 -1.58 -12.81
CA ILE A 344 9.17 -2.41 -11.76
C ILE A 344 8.06 -3.10 -10.96
N THR A 345 8.16 -4.40 -10.73
CA THR A 345 7.32 -5.11 -9.74
C THR A 345 8.19 -5.81 -8.70
N GLY A 346 7.71 -6.01 -7.48
CA GLY A 346 8.48 -6.75 -6.48
C GLY A 346 7.68 -7.10 -5.23
N THR A 347 8.30 -7.90 -4.37
CA THR A 347 7.76 -8.31 -3.07
C THR A 347 8.85 -8.31 -2.01
N ASN A 348 8.45 -8.43 -0.76
CA ASN A 348 9.36 -8.77 0.32
C ASN A 348 9.45 -10.30 0.46
N ARG A 349 10.53 -10.80 1.06
CA ARG A 349 10.73 -12.24 1.21
C ARG A 349 9.70 -12.90 2.13
N ASP A 350 9.31 -12.21 3.20
CA ASP A 350 8.49 -12.74 4.29
C ASP A 350 7.14 -12.00 4.41
N GLU A 351 6.50 -11.64 3.28
CA GLU A 351 5.22 -10.89 3.21
C GLU A 351 4.24 -11.25 4.34
N MET A 352 4.03 -12.54 4.56
CA MET A 352 2.98 -13.04 5.46
C MET A 352 3.34 -13.02 6.94
N LYS A 353 4.62 -12.78 7.30
CA LYS A 353 5.04 -12.76 8.70
C LYS A 353 4.38 -11.62 9.49
N LEU A 354 4.17 -10.45 8.89
CA LEU A 354 3.46 -9.33 9.54
C LEU A 354 2.05 -9.73 9.98
N PHE A 355 1.28 -10.35 9.08
CA PHE A 355 -0.09 -10.78 9.35
C PHE A 355 -0.14 -11.98 10.31
N ASN A 356 0.74 -12.96 10.10
CA ASN A 356 0.83 -14.15 10.95
C ASN A 356 1.29 -13.81 12.37
N ALA A 357 2.12 -12.78 12.54
CA ALA A 357 2.54 -12.28 13.86
C ALA A 357 1.37 -11.69 14.68
N LEU A 358 0.26 -11.33 14.03
CA LEU A 358 -0.95 -10.82 14.68
C LEU A 358 -2.04 -11.91 14.85
N THR A 359 -1.82 -13.13 14.34
CA THR A 359 -2.79 -14.23 14.40
C THR A 359 -2.70 -15.00 15.73
N PRO A 360 -3.73 -14.96 16.61
CA PRO A 360 -3.66 -15.55 17.96
C PRO A 360 -3.39 -17.06 18.00
N ASP A 361 -3.75 -17.78 16.93
CA ASP A 361 -3.53 -19.22 16.80
C ASP A 361 -2.08 -19.56 16.47
N LEU A 362 -1.30 -18.61 15.95
CA LEU A 362 0.10 -18.80 15.58
C LEU A 362 1.08 -18.27 16.64
N VAL A 363 0.65 -17.29 17.45
CA VAL A 363 1.53 -16.63 18.42
C VAL A 363 0.94 -16.60 19.84
N ASN A 364 1.82 -16.55 20.84
CA ASN A 364 1.49 -16.25 22.23
C ASN A 364 1.79 -14.78 22.53
N ARG A 365 0.91 -14.12 23.30
CA ARG A 365 1.20 -12.80 23.88
C ARG A 365 1.96 -12.95 25.19
N VAL A 366 3.11 -12.31 25.30
CA VAL A 366 3.97 -12.26 26.49
C VAL A 366 3.89 -10.84 27.07
N PHE A 367 3.52 -10.74 28.35
CA PHE A 367 3.24 -9.46 29.03
C PHE A 367 2.20 -8.56 28.32
N GLY A 368 1.32 -9.16 27.51
CA GLY A 368 0.27 -8.44 26.79
C GLY A 368 0.72 -7.68 25.54
N VAL A 369 2.02 -7.49 25.33
CA VAL A 369 2.58 -6.59 24.28
C VAL A 369 3.61 -7.25 23.36
N PHE A 370 4.24 -8.36 23.75
CA PHE A 370 5.22 -9.05 22.91
C PHE A 370 4.64 -10.32 22.30
N TYR A 371 4.98 -10.62 21.05
CA TYR A 371 4.51 -11.81 20.35
C TYR A 371 5.62 -12.84 20.23
N ARG A 372 5.28 -14.11 20.45
CA ARG A 372 6.20 -15.24 20.24
C ARG A 372 5.49 -16.37 19.50
N PRO A 373 6.05 -16.91 18.41
CA PRO A 373 5.47 -18.06 17.71
C PRO A 373 5.28 -19.24 18.66
N ARG A 374 4.11 -19.89 18.58
CA ARG A 374 3.77 -21.09 19.37
C ARG A 374 4.62 -22.28 18.93
N ASP A 375 4.79 -22.42 17.62
CA ASP A 375 5.68 -23.37 16.96
C ASP A 375 6.50 -22.59 15.94
N ARG A 376 7.83 -22.52 16.13
CA ARG A 376 8.71 -21.78 15.21
C ARG A 376 8.81 -22.46 13.84
N SER A 377 8.84 -23.79 13.78
CA SER A 377 9.00 -24.52 12.52
C SER A 377 7.77 -24.35 11.64
N TYR A 378 6.58 -24.58 12.22
CA TYR A 378 5.32 -24.41 11.51
C TYR A 378 5.05 -22.95 11.14
N TYR A 379 5.32 -22.00 12.03
CA TYR A 379 5.17 -20.56 11.75
C TYR A 379 6.01 -20.11 10.55
N ASP A 380 7.27 -20.53 10.51
CA ASP A 380 8.19 -20.16 9.44
C ASP A 380 7.80 -20.82 8.11
N ALA A 381 7.46 -22.12 8.12
CA ALA A 381 7.00 -22.82 6.93
C ALA A 381 5.69 -22.24 6.38
N LEU A 382 4.67 -22.03 7.22
CA LEU A 382 3.41 -21.41 6.81
C LEU A 382 3.65 -20.04 6.17
N SER A 383 4.47 -19.20 6.81
CA SER A 383 4.76 -17.85 6.32
C SER A 383 5.55 -17.88 5.01
N ASP A 384 6.53 -18.78 4.86
CA ASP A 384 7.30 -18.95 3.61
C ASP A 384 6.39 -19.33 2.44
N TYR A 385 5.56 -20.37 2.59
CA TYR A 385 4.66 -20.81 1.51
C TYR A 385 3.63 -19.73 1.13
N GLN A 386 3.02 -19.07 2.11
CA GLN A 386 2.07 -18.00 1.81
C GLN A 386 2.76 -16.78 1.15
N SER A 387 3.97 -16.42 1.57
CA SER A 387 4.74 -15.32 0.97
C SER A 387 5.19 -15.66 -0.45
N ARG A 388 5.50 -16.93 -0.75
CA ARG A 388 5.80 -17.38 -2.11
C ARG A 388 4.58 -17.33 -3.01
N VAL A 389 3.40 -17.71 -2.54
CA VAL A 389 2.15 -17.53 -3.31
C VAL A 389 1.91 -16.04 -3.60
N TRP A 390 2.22 -15.16 -2.65
CA TRP A 390 2.20 -13.72 -2.89
C TRP A 390 3.15 -13.29 -4.00
N MET A 391 4.40 -13.76 -3.96
CA MET A 391 5.40 -13.50 -5.00
C MET A 391 4.96 -14.02 -6.37
N VAL A 392 4.33 -15.20 -6.42
CA VAL A 392 3.77 -15.74 -7.68
C VAL A 392 2.78 -14.75 -8.27
N GLY A 393 1.79 -14.32 -7.49
CA GLY A 393 0.72 -13.44 -7.98
C GLY A 393 1.11 -11.98 -8.22
N ALA A 394 2.12 -11.47 -7.51
CA ALA A 394 2.55 -10.07 -7.62
C ALA A 394 3.71 -9.85 -8.60
N VAL A 395 4.58 -10.84 -8.78
CA VAL A 395 5.83 -10.72 -9.56
C VAL A 395 5.86 -11.71 -10.71
N ASP A 396 5.91 -13.00 -10.41
CA ASP A 396 6.20 -14.03 -11.42
C ASP A 396 5.12 -14.09 -12.52
N ASP A 397 3.85 -14.18 -12.14
CA ASP A 397 2.73 -14.20 -13.08
C ASP A 397 2.64 -12.87 -13.85
N VAL A 398 2.69 -11.75 -13.13
CA VAL A 398 2.46 -10.42 -13.72
C VAL A 398 3.56 -10.06 -14.72
N ALA A 399 4.82 -10.25 -14.35
CA ALA A 399 5.95 -9.95 -15.23
C ALA A 399 5.99 -10.91 -16.43
N THR A 400 5.63 -12.19 -16.24
CA THR A 400 5.55 -13.16 -17.33
C THR A 400 4.39 -12.84 -18.27
N LEU A 401 3.22 -12.44 -17.75
CA LEU A 401 2.08 -12.02 -18.57
C LEU A 401 2.42 -10.80 -19.42
N MET A 402 2.98 -9.75 -18.82
CA MET A 402 3.38 -8.53 -19.54
C MET A 402 4.39 -8.82 -20.65
N THR A 403 5.45 -9.58 -20.33
CA THR A 403 6.51 -9.90 -21.30
C THR A 403 6.02 -10.81 -22.41
N ALA A 404 5.20 -11.82 -22.11
CA ALA A 404 4.54 -12.66 -23.11
C ALA A 404 3.55 -11.87 -24.00
N GLY A 405 2.91 -10.85 -23.43
CA GLY A 405 2.04 -9.90 -24.12
C GLY A 405 2.77 -8.86 -24.98
N GLY A 406 4.11 -8.93 -25.07
CA GLY A 406 4.92 -8.03 -25.91
C GLY A 406 5.45 -6.78 -25.20
N HIS A 407 5.24 -6.64 -23.89
CA HIS A 407 5.80 -5.53 -23.10
C HIS A 407 7.12 -5.96 -22.42
N ALA A 408 8.25 -5.59 -23.02
CA ALA A 408 9.57 -6.07 -22.58
C ALA A 408 10.21 -5.25 -21.44
N ASP A 409 9.77 -4.01 -21.20
CA ASP A 409 10.36 -3.09 -20.22
C ASP A 409 9.87 -3.35 -18.79
N VAL A 410 10.08 -4.59 -18.32
CA VAL A 410 9.71 -5.05 -16.98
C VAL A 410 10.96 -5.40 -16.19
N TRP A 411 11.02 -4.98 -14.93
CA TRP A 411 12.05 -5.36 -13.96
C TRP A 411 11.38 -5.92 -12.71
N ALA A 412 12.05 -6.87 -12.05
CA ALA A 412 11.57 -7.45 -10.80
C ALA A 412 12.56 -7.27 -9.65
N TYR A 413 12.08 -7.17 -8.42
CA TYR A 413 12.91 -7.25 -7.21
C TYR A 413 12.32 -8.17 -6.12
N ARG A 414 13.18 -8.56 -5.18
CA ARG A 414 12.79 -9.10 -3.88
C ARG A 414 13.56 -8.39 -2.76
N PHE A 415 12.86 -7.93 -1.73
CA PHE A 415 13.49 -7.30 -0.57
C PHE A 415 13.68 -8.31 0.57
N ASP A 416 14.90 -8.39 1.10
CA ASP A 416 15.37 -9.49 1.96
C ASP A 416 15.93 -9.03 3.31
N TRP A 417 15.92 -7.73 3.60
CA TRP A 417 16.39 -7.24 4.89
C TRP A 417 15.58 -7.84 6.04
N ASP A 418 16.24 -8.45 7.01
CA ASP A 418 15.62 -9.01 8.22
C ASP A 418 16.41 -8.71 9.50
N GLU A 419 17.32 -7.74 9.44
CA GLU A 419 18.27 -7.47 10.52
C GLU A 419 17.65 -6.72 11.72
N GLY A 420 16.32 -6.78 11.91
CA GLY A 420 15.59 -6.13 13.00
C GLY A 420 16.12 -6.49 14.39
N GLY A 421 16.74 -7.66 14.53
CA GLY A 421 17.50 -8.08 15.69
C GLY A 421 16.67 -8.81 16.74
N ARG A 422 17.30 -9.06 17.89
CA ARG A 422 16.73 -9.81 19.00
C ARG A 422 17.03 -9.15 20.33
N ASN A 423 16.00 -9.04 21.17
CA ASN A 423 16.12 -8.68 22.57
C ASN A 423 15.56 -9.80 23.47
N LEU A 424 15.45 -9.54 24.79
CA LEU A 424 15.03 -10.55 25.76
C LEU A 424 13.58 -11.03 25.55
N PHE A 425 12.72 -10.19 24.97
CA PHE A 425 11.28 -10.43 24.86
C PHE A 425 10.84 -10.77 23.44
N ILE A 426 11.49 -10.20 22.42
CA ILE A 426 11.13 -10.34 21.01
C ILE A 426 12.36 -10.59 20.13
N ASP A 427 12.18 -11.42 19.11
CA ASP A 427 13.15 -11.76 18.06
C ASP A 427 12.54 -11.27 16.73
N THR A 428 12.71 -9.98 16.41
CA THR A 428 12.05 -9.35 15.26
C THR A 428 12.60 -9.88 13.94
N SER A 429 13.89 -10.23 13.90
CA SER A 429 14.48 -10.92 12.75
C SER A 429 13.75 -12.21 12.39
N PHE A 430 13.34 -13.01 13.37
CA PHE A 430 12.57 -14.22 13.09
C PHE A 430 11.06 -13.97 12.94
N LEU A 431 10.50 -13.17 13.85
CA LEU A 431 9.06 -12.96 13.93
C LEU A 431 8.54 -12.17 12.73
N LEU A 432 9.28 -11.18 12.26
CA LEU A 432 8.86 -10.33 11.16
C LEU A 432 9.66 -10.60 9.88
N GLY A 433 10.95 -10.96 10.00
CA GLY A 433 11.78 -11.15 8.81
C GLY A 433 11.77 -9.92 7.92
N SER A 434 11.72 -10.14 6.60
CA SER A 434 11.42 -9.11 5.59
C SER A 434 9.92 -9.03 5.38
N ALA A 435 9.21 -8.56 6.40
CA ALA A 435 7.75 -8.53 6.42
C ALA A 435 7.16 -7.56 5.39
N HIS A 436 5.86 -7.69 5.09
CA HIS A 436 5.10 -6.75 4.25
C HIS A 436 5.34 -5.28 4.62
N ALA A 437 5.44 -4.41 3.61
CA ALA A 437 5.74 -2.97 3.70
C ALA A 437 7.12 -2.57 4.28
N MET A 438 7.99 -3.53 4.63
CA MET A 438 9.27 -3.26 5.30
C MET A 438 10.32 -2.59 4.39
N GLU A 439 10.10 -2.59 3.08
CA GLU A 439 10.95 -1.93 2.09
C GLU A 439 10.64 -0.43 1.96
N ILE A 440 9.44 0.03 2.35
CA ILE A 440 9.05 1.45 2.29
C ILE A 440 10.03 2.35 3.05
N PRO A 441 10.41 2.07 4.32
CA PRO A 441 11.39 2.88 5.04
C PRO A 441 12.74 3.01 4.34
N PHE A 442 13.13 2.01 3.54
CA PHE A 442 14.37 1.99 2.78
C PHE A 442 14.27 2.84 1.52
N VAL A 443 13.15 2.79 0.81
CA VAL A 443 12.88 3.66 -0.34
C VAL A 443 12.82 5.12 0.09
N PHE A 444 12.09 5.43 1.15
CA PHE A 444 11.94 6.81 1.65
C PHE A 444 13.13 7.31 2.48
N ARG A 445 14.05 6.41 2.86
CA ARG A 445 15.10 6.64 3.86
C ARG A 445 14.57 7.30 5.13
N ARG A 446 13.41 6.81 5.59
CA ARG A 446 12.71 7.25 6.79
C ARG A 446 12.20 6.05 7.56
N PHE A 447 12.79 5.80 8.73
CA PHE A 447 12.57 4.61 9.55
C PHE A 447 11.49 4.81 10.62
N GLU A 448 10.36 5.39 10.21
CA GLU A 448 9.21 5.75 11.04
C GLU A 448 7.91 5.35 10.32
N LEU A 449 7.55 4.06 10.36
CA LEU A 449 6.39 3.52 9.65
C LEU A 449 5.52 2.60 10.52
N PHE A 450 6.13 1.77 11.36
CA PHE A 450 5.42 0.79 12.20
C PHE A 450 5.16 1.30 13.62
N GLY A 451 5.36 2.61 13.87
CA GLY A 451 5.08 3.26 15.14
C GLY A 451 6.02 2.76 16.23
N GLN A 452 5.48 2.34 17.38
CA GLN A 452 6.30 1.80 18.48
C GLN A 452 7.16 0.57 18.10
N LEU A 453 6.87 -0.14 17.01
CA LEU A 453 7.72 -1.26 16.55
C LEU A 453 9.04 -0.77 15.93
N ASP A 454 9.09 0.46 15.41
CA ASP A 454 10.26 1.02 14.75
C ASP A 454 11.46 1.08 15.72
N GLN A 455 11.24 1.36 17.00
CA GLN A 455 12.31 1.40 18.01
C GLN A 455 13.01 0.04 18.23
N PHE A 456 12.34 -1.07 17.87
CA PHE A 456 12.89 -2.41 17.97
C PHE A 456 13.50 -2.85 16.64
N LEU A 457 12.83 -2.54 15.53
CA LEU A 457 13.27 -2.87 14.17
C LEU A 457 14.52 -2.07 13.79
N PHE A 458 14.48 -0.76 13.96
CA PHE A 458 15.49 0.18 13.48
C PHE A 458 16.33 0.70 14.65
N ASN A 459 17.30 -0.11 15.08
CA ASN A 459 18.15 0.19 16.23
C ASN A 459 19.58 0.60 15.81
N ASP A 460 20.44 0.90 16.78
CA ASP A 460 21.81 1.36 16.50
C ASP A 460 22.69 0.28 15.85
N ARG A 461 22.38 -1.00 16.07
CA ARG A 461 23.24 -2.11 15.59
C ARG A 461 23.15 -2.30 14.09
N ASN A 462 22.01 -1.97 13.50
CA ASN A 462 21.70 -2.13 12.08
C ASN A 462 21.58 -0.78 11.36
N GLU A 463 21.90 0.35 12.00
CA GLU A 463 21.84 1.69 11.39
C GLU A 463 22.77 1.78 10.16
N ALA A 464 24.04 1.43 10.31
CA ALA A 464 25.01 1.57 9.22
C ALA A 464 24.65 0.72 8.00
N SER A 465 24.26 -0.55 8.21
CA SER A 465 23.89 -1.49 7.14
C SER A 465 22.55 -1.12 6.49
N ARG A 466 21.52 -0.77 7.29
CA ARG A 466 20.22 -0.36 6.72
C ARG A 466 20.32 0.92 5.92
N GLN A 467 21.09 1.91 6.40
CA GLN A 467 21.25 3.19 5.70
C GLN A 467 21.97 3.00 4.37
N GLN A 468 22.92 2.06 4.31
CA GLN A 468 23.56 1.69 3.06
C GLN A 468 22.57 1.04 2.08
N LEU A 469 21.76 0.09 2.55
CA LEU A 469 20.71 -0.51 1.72
C LEU A 469 19.70 0.53 1.23
N ALA A 470 19.25 1.42 2.09
CA ALA A 470 18.31 2.49 1.75
C ALA A 470 18.86 3.43 0.67
N ARG A 471 20.15 3.80 0.75
CA ARG A 471 20.79 4.57 -0.33
C ARG A 471 20.79 3.82 -1.66
N THR A 472 21.17 2.54 -1.65
CA THR A 472 21.16 1.70 -2.87
C THR A 472 19.77 1.59 -3.47
N MET A 473 18.73 1.34 -2.67
CA MET A 473 17.36 1.27 -3.16
C MET A 473 16.88 2.63 -3.68
N GLY A 474 17.10 3.71 -2.94
CA GLY A 474 16.79 5.06 -3.37
C GLY A 474 17.43 5.41 -4.72
N GLU A 475 18.71 5.05 -4.92
CA GLU A 475 19.41 5.26 -6.19
C GLU A 475 18.74 4.53 -7.36
N HIS A 476 18.26 3.30 -7.17
CA HIS A 476 17.55 2.57 -8.22
C HIS A 476 16.17 3.15 -8.52
N TRP A 477 15.39 3.52 -7.50
CA TRP A 477 14.08 4.17 -7.67
C TRP A 477 14.24 5.52 -8.36
N GLY A 478 15.22 6.33 -7.94
CA GLY A 478 15.54 7.61 -8.56
C GLY A 478 16.04 7.47 -10.00
N ASN A 479 16.93 6.50 -10.28
CA ASN A 479 17.39 6.23 -11.63
C ASN A 479 16.24 5.80 -12.54
N PHE A 480 15.34 4.94 -12.03
CA PHE A 480 14.17 4.54 -12.77
C PHE A 480 13.29 5.75 -13.11
N ALA A 481 12.98 6.60 -12.13
CA ALA A 481 12.20 7.81 -12.37
C ALA A 481 12.86 8.76 -13.39
N ARG A 482 14.20 8.87 -13.37
CA ARG A 482 14.94 9.71 -14.31
C ARG A 482 14.99 9.14 -15.72
N GLU A 483 15.31 7.85 -15.85
CA GLU A 483 15.79 7.25 -17.11
C GLU A 483 14.84 6.19 -17.69
N GLY A 484 13.85 5.72 -16.92
CA GLY A 484 13.03 4.55 -17.28
C GLY A 484 13.78 3.24 -17.17
N ASN A 485 14.95 3.24 -16.53
CA ASN A 485 15.78 2.08 -16.29
C ASN A 485 16.39 2.17 -14.88
N PRO A 486 16.26 1.14 -14.03
CA PRO A 486 16.75 1.22 -12.65
C PRO A 486 18.27 1.15 -12.54
N GLY A 487 19.00 0.77 -13.60
CA GLY A 487 20.45 0.73 -13.65
C GLY A 487 20.99 -0.45 -14.46
N ARG A 488 22.24 -0.33 -14.94
CA ARG A 488 22.85 -1.30 -15.88
C ARG A 488 23.04 -2.71 -15.32
N ASN A 489 23.11 -2.87 -13.99
CA ASN A 489 23.31 -4.17 -13.34
C ASN A 489 21.98 -4.84 -12.95
N TRP A 490 20.85 -4.22 -13.28
CA TRP A 490 19.53 -4.77 -13.04
C TRP A 490 18.90 -5.12 -14.40
N PRO A 491 19.10 -6.36 -14.90
CA PRO A 491 18.52 -6.78 -16.17
C PRO A 491 17.00 -6.84 -16.07
N ARG A 492 16.33 -6.68 -17.22
CA ARG A 492 14.90 -6.87 -17.36
C ARG A 492 14.49 -8.31 -17.03
N TRP A 493 13.23 -8.48 -16.66
CA TRP A 493 12.55 -9.77 -16.62
C TRP A 493 12.67 -10.45 -17.99
N GLY A 494 12.80 -11.77 -17.97
CA GLY A 494 12.91 -12.61 -19.15
C GLY A 494 12.73 -14.07 -18.75
N ASP A 495 12.97 -15.00 -19.66
CA ASP A 495 12.69 -16.43 -19.48
C ASP A 495 13.37 -17.06 -18.24
N GLU A 496 14.46 -16.47 -17.76
CA GLU A 496 15.17 -16.91 -16.55
C GLU A 496 14.58 -16.35 -15.24
N GLY A 497 13.56 -15.49 -15.29
CA GLY A 497 12.94 -14.88 -14.10
C GLY A 497 13.88 -13.94 -13.33
N ASN A 498 14.64 -13.10 -14.05
CA ASN A 498 15.60 -12.17 -13.47
C ASN A 498 14.94 -11.23 -12.46
N ARG A 499 15.41 -11.23 -11.21
CA ARG A 499 14.98 -10.27 -10.18
C ARG A 499 16.15 -9.80 -9.32
N MET A 500 16.18 -8.52 -8.96
CA MET A 500 17.19 -7.98 -8.06
C MET A 500 16.79 -8.28 -6.61
N ARG A 501 17.62 -9.00 -5.87
CA ARG A 501 17.51 -9.09 -4.41
C ARG A 501 18.10 -7.83 -3.78
N PHE A 502 17.38 -7.24 -2.83
CA PHE A 502 17.87 -6.14 -2.02
C PHE A 502 18.09 -6.59 -0.60
N ASP A 503 19.35 -6.61 -0.19
CA ASP A 503 19.77 -6.88 1.18
C ASP A 503 21.01 -6.07 1.55
N THR A 504 21.38 -6.04 2.82
CA THR A 504 22.59 -5.35 3.24
C THR A 504 23.84 -6.11 2.81
N PRO A 505 25.00 -5.42 2.66
CA PRO A 505 26.25 -6.11 2.38
C PRO A 505 26.67 -7.15 3.42
N ALA A 506 26.15 -7.05 4.65
CA ALA A 506 26.43 -8.03 5.70
C ALA A 506 25.72 -9.37 5.42
N ASP A 507 24.60 -9.35 4.68
CA ASP A 507 23.84 -10.52 4.27
C ASP A 507 23.85 -10.72 2.74
N GLY A 508 25.01 -10.49 2.11
CA GLY A 508 25.24 -10.77 0.69
C GLY A 508 24.98 -9.61 -0.26
N GLY A 509 24.29 -8.55 0.18
CA GLY A 509 24.09 -7.33 -0.57
C GLY A 509 23.12 -7.48 -1.76
N PRO A 510 23.06 -6.46 -2.63
CA PRO A 510 22.29 -6.56 -3.87
C PRO A 510 22.81 -7.67 -4.78
N GLU A 511 21.93 -8.57 -5.19
CA GLU A 511 22.28 -9.75 -5.98
C GLU A 511 21.23 -10.03 -7.06
N LEU A 512 21.67 -10.39 -8.26
CA LEU A 512 20.75 -10.88 -9.30
C LEU A 512 20.32 -12.32 -8.98
N MET A 513 19.04 -12.50 -8.69
CA MET A 513 18.40 -13.80 -8.58
C MET A 513 17.75 -14.22 -9.91
N ARG A 514 17.61 -15.53 -10.10
CA ARG A 514 16.92 -16.17 -11.22
C ARG A 514 15.98 -17.26 -10.72
N GLY A 515 15.04 -17.64 -11.56
CA GLY A 515 14.01 -18.65 -11.32
C GLY A 515 12.63 -18.01 -11.41
N ILE A 516 11.65 -18.82 -11.81
CA ILE A 516 10.24 -18.46 -11.82
C ILE A 516 9.52 -19.43 -10.88
N GLU A 517 8.79 -18.91 -9.90
CA GLU A 517 7.99 -19.72 -8.99
C GLU A 517 6.59 -19.98 -9.59
N THR A 518 6.03 -21.17 -9.37
CA THR A 518 4.68 -21.54 -9.86
C THR A 518 3.89 -22.20 -8.73
N ILE A 519 2.56 -22.17 -8.81
CA ILE A 519 1.71 -22.83 -7.82
C ILE A 519 1.95 -24.34 -7.78
N GLU A 520 2.14 -24.99 -8.93
CA GLU A 520 2.45 -26.41 -9.03
C GLU A 520 3.83 -26.75 -8.43
N GLY A 521 4.83 -25.88 -8.66
CA GLY A 521 6.15 -26.01 -8.05
C GLY A 521 6.11 -25.88 -6.53
N LEU A 522 5.29 -24.95 -6.02
CA LEU A 522 5.07 -24.76 -4.58
C LEU A 522 4.33 -25.95 -3.96
N ALA A 523 3.30 -26.47 -4.61
CA ALA A 523 2.57 -27.65 -4.16
C ALA A 523 3.50 -28.88 -4.05
N THR A 524 4.34 -29.11 -5.07
CA THR A 524 5.34 -30.19 -5.06
C THR A 524 6.30 -30.02 -3.87
N ARG A 525 6.83 -28.81 -3.65
CA ARG A 525 7.74 -28.53 -2.55
C ARG A 525 7.09 -28.74 -1.19
N LEU A 526 5.83 -28.33 -1.04
CA LEU A 526 5.06 -28.50 0.19
C LEU A 526 4.87 -29.98 0.54
N GLY A 527 4.56 -30.83 -0.44
CA GLY A 527 4.40 -32.27 -0.22
C GLY A 527 5.70 -33.01 0.12
N ASP A 528 6.86 -32.41 -0.16
CA ASP A 528 8.19 -32.95 0.12
C ASP A 528 8.90 -32.26 1.31
N ASP A 529 8.22 -31.35 2.01
CA ASP A 529 8.83 -30.54 3.07
C ASP A 529 8.99 -31.32 4.38
N GLY A 530 10.19 -31.88 4.58
CA GLY A 530 10.53 -32.65 5.79
C GLY A 530 10.47 -31.88 7.12
N ARG A 531 10.16 -30.58 7.12
CA ARG A 531 9.86 -29.81 8.35
C ARG A 531 8.46 -30.07 8.89
N LEU A 532 7.55 -30.59 8.07
CA LEU A 532 6.11 -30.63 8.32
C LEU A 532 5.59 -32.05 8.52
N THR A 533 4.56 -32.18 9.34
CA THR A 533 3.69 -33.34 9.36
C THR A 533 2.67 -33.25 8.23
N ARG A 534 2.08 -34.39 7.86
CA ARG A 534 1.03 -34.42 6.84
C ARG A 534 -0.17 -33.50 7.14
N ASP A 535 -0.56 -33.40 8.41
CA ASP A 535 -1.64 -32.50 8.84
C ASP A 535 -1.24 -31.02 8.72
N GLU A 536 0.05 -30.70 8.89
CA GLU A 536 0.57 -29.34 8.69
C GLU A 536 0.65 -28.97 7.21
N GLU A 537 1.11 -29.89 6.36
CA GLU A 537 1.09 -29.72 4.91
C GLU A 537 -0.31 -29.36 4.42
N CYS A 538 -1.32 -30.14 4.83
CA CYS A 538 -2.70 -29.88 4.43
C CYS A 538 -3.24 -28.57 4.97
N ARG A 539 -2.94 -28.22 6.23
CA ARG A 539 -3.33 -26.91 6.78
C ARG A 539 -2.71 -25.74 6.02
N ILE A 540 -1.43 -25.87 5.64
CA ILE A 540 -0.76 -24.86 4.80
C ILE A 540 -1.46 -24.82 3.44
N ALA A 541 -1.65 -25.96 2.76
CA ALA A 541 -2.29 -26.01 1.45
C ALA A 541 -3.67 -25.35 1.44
N PHE A 542 -4.52 -25.62 2.44
CA PHE A 542 -5.82 -24.95 2.57
C PHE A 542 -5.69 -23.44 2.83
N SER A 543 -4.60 -22.99 3.44
CA SER A 543 -4.34 -21.56 3.66
C SER A 543 -3.83 -20.82 2.41
N LEU A 544 -3.34 -21.55 1.41
CA LEU A 544 -2.82 -20.99 0.15
C LEU A 544 -3.92 -20.70 -0.88
N GLY A 545 -5.15 -21.18 -0.65
CA GLY A 545 -6.30 -20.95 -1.54
C GLY A 545 -6.89 -19.54 -1.46
N ASP A 546 -7.43 -19.07 -2.60
CA ASP A 546 -8.28 -17.90 -2.95
C ASP A 546 -8.05 -16.52 -2.30
N ARG A 547 -7.18 -16.38 -1.30
CA ARG A 547 -7.11 -15.17 -0.49
C ARG A 547 -6.53 -13.94 -1.20
N PHE A 548 -5.80 -14.10 -2.30
CA PHE A 548 -5.07 -12.95 -2.87
C PHE A 548 -5.05 -12.83 -4.40
N PHE A 549 -5.18 -13.91 -5.20
CA PHE A 549 -4.91 -13.83 -6.65
C PHE A 549 -5.84 -14.65 -7.58
N GLY A 550 -6.92 -15.24 -7.06
CA GLY A 550 -8.13 -15.54 -7.83
C GLY A 550 -8.15 -16.69 -8.85
N ASP A 551 -7.04 -17.34 -9.23
CA ASP A 551 -7.06 -18.37 -10.29
C ASP A 551 -6.02 -19.51 -10.08
N GLY A 552 -5.97 -20.12 -8.88
CA GLY A 552 -5.10 -21.28 -8.63
C GLY A 552 -5.90 -22.58 -8.61
N ALA A 553 -5.44 -23.61 -9.35
CA ALA A 553 -5.80 -25.00 -9.04
C ALA A 553 -5.63 -25.19 -7.53
N SER A 554 -6.59 -25.82 -6.84
CA SER A 554 -6.55 -25.83 -5.39
C SER A 554 -5.27 -26.56 -4.96
N VAL A 555 -4.33 -25.84 -4.34
CA VAL A 555 -3.11 -26.45 -3.77
C VAL A 555 -3.47 -27.69 -2.93
N PRO A 556 -4.59 -27.73 -2.19
CA PRO A 556 -5.09 -28.95 -1.56
C PRO A 556 -5.27 -30.15 -2.50
N GLU A 557 -5.81 -29.97 -3.71
CA GLU A 557 -5.96 -31.04 -4.70
C GLU A 557 -4.61 -31.53 -5.22
N LEU A 558 -3.67 -30.62 -5.47
CA LEU A 558 -2.35 -30.97 -6.02
C LEU A 558 -1.51 -31.85 -5.09
N ILE A 559 -1.80 -31.84 -3.79
CA ILE A 559 -1.09 -32.67 -2.81
C ILE A 559 -2.00 -33.67 -2.10
N ASP A 560 -3.18 -34.02 -2.62
CA ASP A 560 -4.11 -35.02 -2.05
C ASP A 560 -4.56 -34.74 -0.59
N CYS A 561 -4.92 -33.49 -0.29
CA CYS A 561 -5.50 -33.12 1.01
C CYS A 561 -7.03 -33.18 0.97
N GLN A 562 -7.63 -33.90 1.92
CA GLN A 562 -9.09 -33.95 2.08
C GLN A 562 -9.54 -32.90 3.11
N ALA A 563 -10.65 -32.22 2.83
CA ALA A 563 -11.27 -31.31 3.80
C ALA A 563 -11.76 -32.12 5.01
N GLY A 564 -11.23 -31.79 6.19
CA GLY A 564 -11.52 -32.46 7.47
C GLY A 564 -12.61 -31.78 8.28
#